data_AF-A0A3D5WMC8-F1
#
_entry.id   AF-A0A3D5WMC8-F1
#
_cell.length_a   1.000
_cell.length_b   1.000
_cell.length_c   1.000
_cell.angle_alpha   90.00
_cell.angle_beta   90.00
_cell.angle_gamma   90.00
#
_symmetry.space_group_name_H-M   'P 1'
#
loop_
_entity.id
_entity.type
_entity.pdbx_description
1 polymer ?
#
loop_
_entity_poly.entity_id
_entity_poly.type
_entity_poly.pdbx_seq_one_letter_code
_entity_poly.pdbx_strand_id
1 'polypeptide(L)'
;MRHFYRMMTVIILTCIMLCGCSKENPPDKIADADFTVITGSDIPEELQSLINERKKNPFSLTFTDQSYLYVVRGYGKQSCGGYKITVNDFCKREDGLYFDTELFGPKSDNPDERSSYPYIVIKTEYVDLPVSFSK
;
A
#
# COMPACT_ATOMS: atom_id res chain seq x y z
N MET A 1 52.80 -18.27 14.65
CA MET A 1 52.14 -16.95 14.47
C MET A 1 51.62 -16.70 13.05
N ARG A 2 52.42 -16.82 11.98
CA ARG A 2 52.00 -16.48 10.59
C ARG A 2 50.91 -17.40 9.99
N HIS A 3 50.86 -18.66 10.40
CA HIS A 3 49.85 -19.64 9.94
C HIS A 3 48.48 -19.45 10.62
N PHE A 4 48.46 -18.98 11.87
CA PHE A 4 47.24 -18.69 12.62
C PHE A 4 46.48 -17.51 11.99
N TYR A 5 47.21 -16.45 11.60
CA TYR A 5 46.63 -15.32 10.86
C TYR A 5 46.09 -15.72 9.49
N ARG A 6 46.80 -16.56 8.72
CA ARG A 6 46.30 -17.05 7.42
C ARG A 6 45.02 -17.88 7.54
N MET A 7 44.90 -18.69 8.60
CA MET A 7 43.69 -19.48 8.85
C MET A 7 42.50 -18.59 9.28
N MET A 8 42.76 -17.56 10.08
CA MET A 8 41.73 -16.62 10.55
C MET A 8 41.21 -15.70 9.42
N THR A 9 42.05 -15.31 8.46
CA THR A 9 41.62 -14.54 7.28
C THR A 9 40.68 -15.34 6.37
N VAL A 10 40.91 -16.64 6.21
CA VAL A 10 40.05 -17.50 5.36
C VAL A 10 38.66 -17.69 5.97
N ILE A 11 38.57 -17.80 7.30
CA ILE A 11 37.29 -17.97 8.01
C ILE A 11 36.43 -16.70 7.91
N ILE A 12 37.04 -15.52 8.07
CA ILE A 12 36.32 -14.23 7.96
C ILE A 12 35.82 -13.97 6.54
N LEU A 13 36.59 -14.35 5.51
CA LEU A 13 36.18 -14.18 4.10
C LEU A 13 34.99 -15.07 3.71
N THR A 14 34.79 -16.20 4.40
CA THR A 14 33.73 -17.16 4.09
C THR A 14 32.37 -16.76 4.69
N CYS A 15 32.35 -16.00 5.78
CA CYS A 15 31.10 -15.54 6.43
C CYS A 15 30.36 -14.44 5.65
N ILE A 16 31.03 -13.71 4.75
CA ILE A 16 30.44 -12.58 4.00
C ILE A 16 29.58 -13.06 2.80
N MET A 17 29.71 -14.34 2.41
CA MET A 17 28.98 -14.92 1.27
C MET A 17 27.55 -15.39 1.60
N LEU A 18 27.13 -15.34 2.87
CA LEU A 18 25.82 -15.87 3.29
C LEU A 18 24.71 -14.82 3.46
N CYS A 19 24.96 -13.55 3.11
CA CYS A 19 23.90 -12.55 2.99
C CYS A 19 23.15 -12.70 1.66
N GLY A 20 22.48 -13.84 1.48
CA GLY A 20 21.47 -14.00 0.45
C GLY A 20 20.22 -13.21 0.82
N CYS A 21 20.06 -12.02 0.25
CA CYS A 21 18.74 -11.37 0.22
C CYS A 21 17.81 -12.24 -0.65
N SER A 22 17.06 -13.15 -0.04
CA SER A 22 15.92 -13.76 -0.72
C SER A 22 14.93 -12.65 -1.06
N LYS A 23 14.78 -12.37 -2.37
CA LYS A 23 13.65 -11.60 -2.88
C LYS A 23 12.46 -12.53 -2.81
N GLU A 24 11.67 -12.39 -1.74
CA GLU A 24 10.34 -12.98 -1.63
C GLU A 24 9.51 -12.40 -2.78
N ASN A 25 9.16 -13.22 -3.76
CA ASN A 25 8.21 -12.79 -4.78
C ASN A 25 6.84 -12.69 -4.10
N PRO A 26 6.06 -11.63 -4.37
CA PRO A 26 4.70 -11.57 -3.88
C PRO A 26 3.93 -12.82 -4.35
N PRO A 27 3.05 -13.39 -3.51
CA PRO A 27 2.26 -14.56 -3.87
C PRO A 27 1.44 -14.29 -5.14
N ASP A 28 1.26 -15.34 -5.93
CA ASP A 28 0.55 -15.25 -7.20
C ASP A 28 -0.93 -14.89 -7.01
N LYS A 29 -1.49 -14.19 -7.99
CA LYS A 29 -2.91 -13.81 -8.02
C LYS A 29 -3.77 -15.05 -8.23
N ILE A 30 -4.70 -15.29 -7.30
CA ILE A 30 -5.64 -16.42 -7.35
C ILE A 30 -6.91 -16.02 -8.13
N ALA A 31 -7.48 -14.85 -7.82
CA ALA A 31 -8.72 -14.37 -8.42
C ALA A 31 -8.85 -12.84 -8.30
N ASP A 32 -9.60 -12.22 -9.20
CA ASP A 32 -10.07 -10.84 -9.03
C ASP A 32 -11.07 -10.74 -7.87
N ALA A 33 -11.02 -9.64 -7.12
CA ALA A 33 -11.99 -9.34 -6.09
C ALA A 33 -12.92 -8.21 -6.57
N ASP A 34 -14.23 -8.40 -6.42
CA ASP A 34 -15.19 -7.37 -6.80
C ASP A 34 -15.13 -6.18 -5.85
N PHE A 35 -15.15 -4.97 -6.39
CA PHE A 35 -15.15 -3.75 -5.60
C PHE A 35 -15.89 -2.61 -6.30
N THR A 36 -16.32 -1.65 -5.49
CA THR A 36 -16.88 -0.38 -5.96
C THR A 36 -16.11 0.77 -5.33
N VAL A 37 -15.71 1.75 -6.14
CA VAL A 37 -15.12 3.00 -5.63
C VAL A 37 -16.24 3.86 -5.07
N ILE A 38 -16.12 4.28 -3.81
CA ILE A 38 -17.13 5.11 -3.13
C ILE A 38 -16.54 6.48 -2.77
N THR A 39 -17.38 7.51 -2.69
CA THR A 39 -16.93 8.88 -2.40
C THR A 39 -17.97 9.64 -1.58
N GLY A 40 -17.55 10.71 -0.90
CA GLY A 40 -18.46 11.66 -0.26
C GLY A 40 -19.39 11.01 0.75
N SER A 41 -20.69 11.10 0.52
CA SER A 41 -21.75 10.61 1.41
C SER A 41 -21.83 9.09 1.52
N ASP A 42 -21.23 8.34 0.60
CA ASP A 42 -21.27 6.88 0.62
C ASP A 42 -20.26 6.27 1.61
N ILE A 43 -19.34 7.09 2.13
CA ILE A 43 -18.35 6.69 3.12
C ILE A 43 -18.98 6.80 4.52
N PRO A 44 -18.95 5.73 5.34
CA PRO A 44 -19.41 5.78 6.72
C PRO A 44 -18.78 6.93 7.51
N GLU A 45 -19.56 7.61 8.35
CA GLU A 45 -19.11 8.81 9.08
C GLU A 45 -17.88 8.56 9.97
N GLU A 46 -17.83 7.38 10.62
CA GLU A 46 -16.68 6.94 11.42
C GLU A 46 -15.43 6.79 10.55
N LEU A 47 -15.56 6.14 9.39
CA LEU A 47 -14.46 5.98 8.43
C LEU A 47 -14.00 7.33 7.88
N GLN A 48 -14.92 8.23 7.54
CA GLN A 48 -14.61 9.57 7.06
C GLN A 48 -13.83 10.38 8.11
N SER A 49 -14.15 10.20 9.39
CA SER A 49 -13.44 10.83 10.50
C SER A 49 -11.99 10.31 10.61
N LEU A 50 -11.79 8.99 10.53
CA LEU A 50 -10.46 8.37 10.52
C LEU A 50 -9.59 8.84 9.35
N ILE A 51 -10.18 8.96 8.16
CA ILE A 51 -9.52 9.52 6.97
C ILE A 51 -9.07 10.95 7.24
N ASN A 52 -9.96 11.78 7.78
CA ASN A 52 -9.68 13.19 8.05
C ASN A 52 -8.58 13.39 9.08
N GLU A 53 -8.47 12.51 10.07
CA GLU A 53 -7.41 12.53 11.07
C GLU A 53 -6.04 12.18 10.44
N ARG A 54 -6.00 11.13 9.60
CA ARG A 54 -4.74 10.56 9.08
C ARG A 54 -4.24 11.18 7.78
N LYS A 55 -5.11 11.86 7.00
CA LYS A 55 -4.82 12.35 5.64
C LYS A 55 -3.58 13.21 5.46
N LYS A 56 -3.03 13.79 6.53
CA LYS A 56 -1.81 14.60 6.45
C LYS A 56 -0.60 13.78 6.00
N ASN A 57 -0.51 12.52 6.42
CA ASN A 57 0.55 11.60 6.06
C ASN A 57 0.02 10.48 5.16
N PRO A 58 0.87 9.81 4.37
CA PRO A 58 0.48 8.59 3.68
C PRO A 58 -0.03 7.56 4.69
N PHE A 59 -1.18 6.96 4.41
CA PHE A 59 -1.78 5.97 5.29
C PHE A 59 -2.55 4.93 4.49
N SER A 60 -2.74 3.78 5.10
CA SER A 60 -3.59 2.71 4.59
C SER A 60 -4.34 2.11 5.78
N LEU A 61 -5.62 1.83 5.60
CA LEU A 61 -6.42 1.19 6.63
C LEU A 61 -7.58 0.42 6.02
N THR A 62 -8.09 -0.52 6.80
CA THR A 62 -9.32 -1.23 6.52
C THR A 62 -10.35 -0.86 7.58
N PHE A 63 -11.61 -0.82 7.19
CA PHE A 63 -12.74 -0.63 8.08
C PHE A 63 -13.83 -1.63 7.67
N THR A 64 -14.52 -2.21 8.63
CA THR A 64 -15.57 -3.19 8.36
C THR A 64 -16.84 -2.76 9.07
N ASP A 65 -17.96 -2.95 8.39
CA ASP A 65 -19.28 -2.94 9.02
C ASP A 65 -19.85 -4.37 9.06
N GLN A 66 -21.18 -4.52 9.24
CA GLN A 66 -21.81 -5.85 9.30
C GLN A 66 -21.85 -6.59 7.96
N SER A 67 -21.65 -5.90 6.83
CA SER A 67 -21.87 -6.46 5.50
C SER A 67 -20.72 -6.20 4.52
N TYR A 68 -19.89 -5.19 4.78
CA TYR A 68 -18.89 -4.72 3.84
C TYR A 68 -17.53 -4.50 4.49
N LEU A 69 -16.50 -4.72 3.68
CA LEU A 69 -15.12 -4.32 3.93
C LEU A 69 -14.83 -3.07 3.09
N TYR A 70 -14.33 -2.04 3.76
CA TYR A 70 -13.84 -0.81 3.17
C TYR A 70 -12.33 -0.79 3.23
N VAL A 71 -11.68 -0.55 2.09
CA VAL A 71 -10.23 -0.45 1.99
C VAL A 71 -9.87 0.95 1.56
N VAL A 72 -8.98 1.61 2.32
CA VAL A 72 -8.60 2.99 2.11
C VAL A 72 -7.11 3.11 1.88
N ARG A 73 -6.74 3.86 0.83
CA ARG A 73 -5.37 4.33 0.58
C ARG A 73 -5.37 5.86 0.53
N GLY A 74 -4.60 6.50 1.40
CA GLY A 74 -4.35 7.93 1.40
C GLY A 74 -2.88 8.24 1.11
N TYR A 75 -2.62 9.21 0.24
CA TYR A 75 -1.26 9.55 -0.20
C TYR A 75 -0.66 10.76 0.54
N GLY A 76 -1.27 11.17 1.65
CA GLY A 76 -0.79 12.31 2.43
C GLY A 76 -1.00 13.65 1.74
N LYS A 77 -0.35 14.68 2.30
CA LYS A 77 -0.35 16.03 1.71
C LYS A 77 0.41 16.05 0.38
N GLN A 78 -0.24 16.55 -0.67
CA GLN A 78 0.38 16.89 -1.94
C GLN A 78 0.51 18.41 -2.10
N SER A 79 1.53 18.86 -2.84
CA SER A 79 1.86 20.29 -3.00
C SER A 79 0.79 21.06 -3.75
N CYS A 80 0.10 20.41 -4.69
CA CYS A 80 -0.90 21.01 -5.55
C CYS A 80 -2.16 20.14 -5.71
N GLY A 81 -3.19 20.69 -6.36
CA GLY A 81 -4.39 19.97 -6.78
C GLY A 81 -4.20 19.22 -8.11
N GLY A 82 -5.20 18.41 -8.48
CA GLY A 82 -5.26 17.75 -9.79
C GLY A 82 -4.60 16.37 -9.86
N TYR A 83 -4.20 15.81 -8.71
CA TYR A 83 -3.76 14.42 -8.63
C TYR A 83 -4.91 13.45 -8.91
N LYS A 84 -4.59 12.31 -9.53
CA LYS A 84 -5.52 11.22 -9.82
C LYS A 84 -5.01 9.94 -9.20
N ILE A 85 -5.91 9.15 -8.61
CA ILE A 85 -5.60 7.82 -8.11
C ILE A 85 -6.22 6.80 -9.05
N THR A 86 -5.45 5.80 -9.44
CA THR A 86 -5.92 4.66 -10.22
C THR A 86 -5.83 3.41 -9.37
N VAL A 87 -6.86 2.57 -9.40
CA VAL A 87 -6.78 1.20 -8.88
C VAL A 87 -6.22 0.34 -10.00
N ASN A 88 -5.00 -0.15 -9.81
CA ASN A 88 -4.34 -1.00 -10.79
C ASN A 88 -4.80 -2.46 -10.63
N ASP A 89 -4.97 -2.91 -9.39
CA ASP A 89 -5.43 -4.27 -9.09
C ASP A 89 -6.11 -4.31 -7.71
N PHE A 90 -7.16 -5.11 -7.60
CA PHE A 90 -7.72 -5.54 -6.33
C PHE A 90 -8.06 -7.02 -6.45
N CYS A 91 -7.25 -7.86 -5.80
CA CYS A 91 -7.31 -9.29 -6.06
C CYS A 91 -7.06 -10.12 -4.80
N LYS A 92 -7.50 -11.37 -4.83
CA LYS A 92 -7.19 -12.37 -3.83
C LYS A 92 -5.90 -13.08 -4.18
N ARG A 93 -5.03 -13.23 -3.19
CA ARG A 93 -3.78 -13.99 -3.19
C ARG A 93 -3.81 -15.04 -2.08
N GLU A 94 -2.77 -15.86 -1.98
CA GLU A 94 -2.68 -16.91 -0.95
C GLU A 94 -2.68 -16.33 0.48
N ASP A 95 -2.10 -15.15 0.65
CA ASP A 95 -1.93 -14.49 1.95
C ASP A 95 -3.06 -13.52 2.31
N GLY A 96 -4.01 -13.26 1.40
CA GLY A 96 -5.14 -12.37 1.65
C GLY A 96 -5.59 -11.58 0.42
N LEU A 97 -6.11 -10.37 0.65
CA LEU A 97 -6.46 -9.42 -0.40
C LEU A 97 -5.27 -8.51 -0.68
N TYR A 98 -5.06 -8.18 -1.94
CA TYR A 98 -4.04 -7.27 -2.40
C TYR A 98 -4.68 -6.06 -3.06
N PHE A 99 -4.32 -4.88 -2.59
CA PHE A 99 -4.83 -3.61 -3.10
C PHE A 99 -3.69 -2.77 -3.69
N ASP A 100 -3.68 -2.64 -5.01
CA ASP A 100 -2.71 -1.86 -5.76
C ASP A 100 -3.31 -0.57 -6.30
N THR A 101 -2.69 0.55 -5.92
CA THR A 101 -3.11 1.88 -6.32
C THR A 101 -1.91 2.74 -6.65
N GLU A 102 -2.05 3.56 -7.67
CA GLU A 102 -1.02 4.50 -8.09
C GLU A 102 -1.54 5.93 -8.13
N LEU A 103 -0.70 6.87 -7.71
CA LEU A 103 -0.98 8.29 -7.71
C LEU A 103 -0.31 8.97 -8.90
N PHE A 104 -1.11 9.53 -9.79
CA PHE A 104 -0.66 10.31 -10.93
C PHE A 104 -0.75 11.80 -10.61
N GLY A 105 0.35 12.51 -10.83
CA GLY A 105 0.40 13.97 -10.71
C GLY A 105 -0.49 14.70 -11.73
N PRO A 106 -0.79 15.97 -11.49
CA PRO A 106 -1.52 16.80 -12.46
C PRO A 106 -0.78 16.87 -13.79
N LYS A 107 -1.52 16.77 -14.90
CA LYS A 107 -0.98 16.90 -16.27
C LYS A 107 -0.88 18.35 -16.75
N SER A 108 -1.25 19.32 -15.92
CA SER A 108 -1.32 20.74 -16.26
C SER A 108 0.00 21.42 -15.96
N ASP A 109 0.48 22.27 -16.89
CA ASP A 109 1.63 23.15 -16.67
C ASP A 109 1.34 24.26 -15.66
N ASN A 110 0.06 24.53 -15.38
CA ASN A 110 -0.41 25.41 -14.30
C ASN A 110 -1.21 24.58 -13.28
N PRO A 111 -0.56 23.91 -12.33
CA PRO A 111 -1.24 23.17 -11.28
C PRO A 111 -1.88 24.14 -10.26
N ASP A 112 -2.99 23.73 -9.66
CA ASP A 112 -3.60 24.47 -8.55
C ASP A 112 -2.65 24.48 -7.35
N GLU A 113 -2.15 25.65 -6.96
CA GLU A 113 -1.18 25.80 -5.86
C GLU A 113 -1.74 25.40 -4.48
N ARG A 114 -3.06 25.16 -4.37
CA ARG A 114 -3.66 24.67 -3.14
C ARG A 114 -3.21 23.24 -2.85
N SER A 115 -2.66 23.03 -1.65
CA SER A 115 -2.33 21.69 -1.18
C SER A 115 -3.56 20.78 -1.18
N SER A 116 -3.39 19.55 -1.64
CA SER A 116 -4.44 18.53 -1.70
C SER A 116 -4.11 17.33 -0.81
N TYR A 117 -5.11 16.49 -0.56
CA TYR A 117 -5.00 15.28 0.28
C TYR A 117 -5.69 14.12 -0.43
N PRO A 118 -5.12 13.59 -1.52
CA PRO A 118 -5.78 12.56 -2.32
C PRO A 118 -5.87 11.24 -1.56
N TYR A 119 -7.06 10.66 -1.58
CA TYR A 119 -7.36 9.35 -1.03
C TYR A 119 -8.38 8.64 -1.92
N ILE A 120 -8.39 7.31 -1.85
CA ILE A 120 -9.37 6.46 -2.50
C ILE A 120 -9.96 5.49 -1.48
N VAL A 121 -11.26 5.25 -1.58
CA VAL A 121 -11.99 4.28 -0.77
C VAL A 121 -12.68 3.31 -1.72
N ILE A 122 -12.40 2.02 -1.55
CA ILE A 122 -13.17 0.97 -2.20
C ILE A 122 -14.02 0.25 -1.16
N LYS A 123 -15.16 -0.24 -1.62
CA LYS A 123 -16.12 -1.07 -0.87
C LYS A 123 -16.22 -2.42 -1.56
N THR A 124 -16.13 -3.49 -0.79
CA THR A 124 -16.33 -4.87 -1.23
C THR A 124 -17.17 -5.62 -0.20
N GLU A 125 -17.70 -6.78 -0.57
CA GLU A 125 -18.38 -7.65 0.39
C GLU A 125 -17.45 -8.00 1.55
N TYR A 126 -18.02 -8.21 2.73
CA TYR A 126 -17.22 -8.60 3.89
C TYR A 126 -16.51 -9.94 3.62
N VAL A 127 -15.18 -9.92 3.74
CA VAL A 127 -14.34 -11.11 3.71
C VAL A 127 -13.37 -11.04 4.88
N ASP A 128 -13.27 -12.11 5.65
CA ASP A 128 -12.34 -12.23 6.77
C ASP A 128 -10.94 -12.62 6.28
N LEU A 129 -10.31 -11.72 5.52
CA LEU A 129 -8.95 -11.86 5.01
C LEU A 129 -8.15 -10.58 5.28
N PRO A 130 -6.85 -10.68 5.61
CA PRO A 130 -6.01 -9.50 5.75
C PRO A 130 -5.84 -8.79 4.40
N VAL A 131 -5.62 -7.48 4.44
CA VAL A 131 -5.39 -6.66 3.25
C VAL A 131 -3.94 -6.18 3.23
N SER A 132 -3.23 -6.58 2.17
CA SER A 132 -1.90 -6.13 1.82
C SER A 132 -1.99 -5.00 0.79
N PHE A 133 -1.17 -3.97 0.94
CA PHE A 133 -1.17 -2.82 0.03
C PHE A 133 0.11 -2.81 -0.81
N SER A 134 0.02 -2.34 -2.06
CA SER A 134 1.22 -2.11 -2.86
C SER A 134 2.17 -1.11 -2.20
N LYS A 135 3.48 -1.22 -2.50
CA LYS A 135 4.51 -0.36 -1.91
C LYS A 135 4.46 1.03 -2.53
#